data_AF-A0A562C0C8-F1
#
_entry.id   AF-A0A562C0C8-F1
#
_cell.length_a   1.000
_cell.length_b   1.000
_cell.length_c   1.000
_cell.angle_alpha   90.00
_cell.angle_beta   90.00
_cell.angle_gamma   90.00
#
_symmetry.space_group_name_H-M   'P 1'
#
loop_
_entity.id
_entity.type
_entity.pdbx_description
1 polymer ?
#
loop_
_entity_poly.entity_id
_entity_poly.type
_entity_poly.pdbx_seq_one_letter_code
_entity_poly.pdbx_strand_id
1 'polypeptide(L)'
;MRSTSWCAYGRGMAPTAEQQAARLRGVLGAEVAPHDRGGESRTFRTGDGALVTVGLDWPQVRREPCDVERECGLLAAVARVVAVAVPEVVDRVPDEGLVVVRDALDSRQQAEAAAFLARPAPEPTDDLCFTHNDLGVEHVLVDPASRRVTGVIDWSDAAVTDPSVDLARLLRDLGPDALDHAVRVYRQHGGDPAPLLPRVGFYAVCGLVEDLTFGLLEARPAYVDKSLRLWDAVVGPVLAGG
;
A
#
# COMPACT_ATOMS: atom_id res chain seq x y z
N MET A 1 -25.61 20.77 -47.09
CA MET A 1 -25.09 20.98 -45.73
C MET A 1 -25.05 19.63 -45.02
N ARG A 2 -23.83 19.20 -44.67
CA ARG A 2 -23.42 18.04 -43.83
C ARG A 2 -24.29 16.78 -43.92
N SER A 3 -23.95 15.93 -44.89
CA SER A 3 -24.19 14.48 -44.84
C SER A 3 -23.02 13.83 -44.09
N THR A 4 -23.31 13.18 -42.96
CA THR A 4 -22.39 12.31 -42.23
C THR A 4 -22.14 11.03 -43.02
N SER A 5 -21.15 11.09 -43.90
CA SER A 5 -20.47 9.91 -44.42
C SER A 5 -19.49 9.44 -43.34
N TRP A 6 -19.89 8.40 -42.59
CA TRP A 6 -18.93 7.52 -41.94
C TRP A 6 -18.16 6.80 -43.04
N CYS A 7 -17.03 7.36 -43.45
CA CYS A 7 -16.10 6.69 -44.34
C CYS A 7 -15.54 5.45 -43.64
N ALA A 8 -16.00 4.29 -44.09
CA ALA A 8 -15.37 3.01 -43.88
C ALA A 8 -13.99 3.03 -44.55
N TYR A 9 -12.96 3.40 -43.80
CA TYR A 9 -11.55 3.15 -44.13
C TYR A 9 -10.95 2.31 -43.01
N GLY A 10 -10.65 1.04 -43.33
CA GLY A 10 -9.81 0.10 -42.61
C GLY A 10 -9.79 0.15 -41.08
N ARG A 11 -10.79 -0.45 -40.41
CA ARG A 11 -10.55 -0.92 -39.03
C ARG A 11 -9.62 -2.13 -39.12
N GLY A 12 -8.32 -1.89 -38.95
CA GLY A 12 -7.47 -2.95 -38.42
C GLY A 12 -8.12 -3.49 -37.15
N MET A 13 -8.15 -4.81 -37.00
CA MET A 13 -8.62 -5.44 -35.75
C MET A 13 -7.89 -4.78 -34.58
N ALA A 14 -8.63 -4.39 -33.54
CA ALA A 14 -8.01 -3.83 -32.34
C ALA A 14 -6.93 -4.81 -31.83
N PRO A 15 -5.73 -4.32 -31.47
CA PRO A 15 -4.65 -5.18 -31.05
C PRO A 15 -5.06 -6.03 -29.84
N THR A 16 -4.61 -7.27 -29.81
CA THR A 16 -4.81 -8.16 -28.67
C THR A 16 -3.94 -7.71 -27.49
N ALA A 17 -4.28 -8.18 -26.28
CA ALA A 17 -3.46 -7.91 -25.11
C ALA A 17 -2.03 -8.45 -25.27
N GLU A 18 -1.84 -9.60 -25.92
CA GLU A 18 -0.49 -10.15 -26.17
C GLU A 18 0.31 -9.30 -27.16
N GLN A 19 -0.35 -8.75 -28.20
CA GLN A 19 0.30 -7.86 -29.15
C GLN A 19 0.76 -6.56 -28.47
N GLN A 20 -0.10 -5.99 -27.63
CA GLN A 20 0.26 -4.80 -26.83
C GLN A 20 1.38 -5.12 -25.83
N ALA A 21 1.30 -6.23 -25.10
CA ALA A 21 2.34 -6.66 -24.16
C ALA A 21 3.69 -6.84 -24.89
N ALA A 22 3.70 -7.50 -26.05
CA ALA A 22 4.93 -7.69 -26.83
C ALA A 22 5.54 -6.36 -27.29
N ARG A 23 4.71 -5.40 -27.70
CA ARG A 23 5.17 -4.05 -28.04
C ARG A 23 5.74 -3.32 -26.82
N LEU A 24 5.03 -3.37 -25.69
CA LEU A 24 5.47 -2.75 -24.44
C LEU A 24 6.81 -3.32 -23.96
N ARG A 25 7.03 -4.65 -24.05
CA ARG A 25 8.33 -5.26 -23.74
C ARG A 25 9.46 -4.68 -24.60
N GLY A 26 9.19 -4.48 -25.89
CA GLY A 26 10.17 -3.87 -26.80
C GLY A 26 10.45 -2.39 -26.53
N VAL A 27 9.44 -1.64 -26.08
CA VAL A 27 9.56 -0.21 -25.76
C VAL A 27 10.24 0.03 -24.41
N LEU A 28 9.81 -0.70 -23.38
CA LEU A 28 10.25 -0.50 -22.00
C LEU A 28 11.52 -1.30 -21.66
N GLY A 29 11.89 -2.28 -22.49
CA GLY A 29 13.04 -3.15 -22.20
C GLY A 29 12.87 -4.02 -20.94
N ALA A 30 11.63 -4.21 -20.50
CA ALA A 30 11.27 -4.96 -19.30
C ALA A 30 10.26 -6.07 -19.64
N GLU A 31 10.15 -7.08 -18.77
CA GLU A 31 9.03 -8.03 -18.85
C GLU A 31 7.71 -7.30 -18.61
N VAL A 32 6.66 -7.69 -19.33
CA VAL A 32 5.34 -7.05 -19.25
C VAL A 32 4.24 -8.09 -19.40
N ALA A 33 3.29 -8.09 -18.46
CA ALA A 33 2.12 -8.96 -18.44
C ALA A 33 0.80 -8.16 -18.36
N PRO A 34 -0.29 -8.63 -18.98
CA PRO A 34 -1.61 -8.04 -18.79
C PRO A 34 -2.00 -8.01 -17.31
N HIS A 35 -2.56 -6.89 -16.86
CA HIS A 35 -2.89 -6.67 -15.47
C HIS A 35 -4.39 -6.43 -15.25
N ASP A 36 -4.96 -5.45 -15.95
CA ASP A 36 -6.38 -5.11 -15.85
C ASP A 36 -6.90 -4.54 -17.17
N ARG A 37 -8.22 -4.41 -17.30
CA ARG A 37 -8.88 -3.83 -18.47
C ARG A 37 -10.00 -2.87 -18.04
N GLY A 38 -9.79 -1.59 -18.34
CA GLY A 38 -10.83 -0.58 -18.30
C GLY A 38 -11.76 -0.63 -19.52
N GLY A 39 -12.79 0.23 -19.52
CA GLY A 39 -13.75 0.32 -20.64
C GLY A 39 -13.08 0.62 -21.98
N GLU A 40 -12.09 1.51 -21.98
CA GLU A 40 -11.37 1.98 -23.18
C GLU A 40 -9.84 1.77 -23.08
N SER A 41 -9.36 1.13 -22.02
CA SER A 41 -7.94 0.96 -21.74
C SER A 41 -7.59 -0.47 -21.31
N ARG A 42 -6.31 -0.80 -21.39
CA ARG A 42 -5.70 -1.98 -20.76
C ARG A 42 -4.50 -1.54 -19.95
N THR A 43 -4.39 -2.09 -18.75
CA THR A 43 -3.27 -1.89 -17.85
C THR A 43 -2.38 -3.11 -17.90
N PHE A 44 -1.08 -2.88 -17.95
CA PHE A 44 -0.06 -3.91 -17.92
C PHE A 44 0.88 -3.66 -16.75
N ARG A 45 1.46 -4.74 -16.22
CA ARG A 45 2.42 -4.71 -15.13
C ARG A 45 3.81 -5.09 -15.64
N THR A 46 4.81 -4.30 -15.29
CA THR A 46 6.22 -4.57 -15.60
C THR A 46 6.80 -5.58 -14.60
N GLY A 47 7.93 -6.21 -14.95
CA GLY A 47 8.60 -7.20 -14.09
C GLY A 47 9.04 -6.66 -12.73
N ASP A 48 9.25 -5.35 -12.60
CA ASP A 48 9.57 -4.65 -11.36
C ASP A 48 8.32 -4.08 -10.63
N GLY A 49 7.12 -4.42 -11.11
CA GLY A 49 5.85 -4.13 -10.45
C GLY A 49 5.20 -2.78 -10.80
N ALA A 50 5.81 -1.96 -11.66
CA ALA A 50 5.19 -0.75 -12.16
C ALA A 50 4.05 -1.05 -13.14
N LEU A 51 3.20 -0.06 -13.39
CA LEU A 51 2.01 -0.14 -14.22
C LEU A 51 2.12 0.80 -15.40
N VAL A 52 1.64 0.33 -16.56
CA VAL A 52 1.49 1.14 -17.76
C VAL A 52 0.09 0.91 -18.33
N THR A 53 -0.65 2.00 -18.55
CA THR A 53 -2.01 1.95 -19.08
C THR A 53 -2.02 2.50 -20.49
N VAL A 54 -2.56 1.73 -21.43
CA VAL A 54 -2.67 2.10 -22.84
C VAL A 54 -4.11 1.97 -23.34
N GLY A 55 -4.46 2.73 -24.38
CA GLY A 55 -5.75 2.58 -25.06
C GLY A 55 -5.92 1.20 -25.69
N LEU A 56 -7.16 0.75 -25.90
CA LEU A 56 -7.44 -0.52 -26.60
C LEU A 56 -6.95 -0.55 -28.05
N ASP A 57 -6.69 0.62 -28.63
CA ASP A 57 -6.22 0.89 -29.98
C ASP A 57 -4.73 1.28 -30.06
N TRP A 58 -4.02 1.29 -28.93
CA TRP A 58 -2.57 1.47 -28.90
C TRP A 58 -1.88 0.18 -29.38
N PRO A 59 -0.81 0.22 -30.20
CA PRO A 59 0.01 1.39 -30.56
C PRO A 59 -0.42 2.11 -31.85
N GLN A 60 -1.53 1.72 -32.47
CA GLN A 60 -2.02 2.33 -33.72
C GLN A 60 -2.49 3.77 -33.51
N VAL A 61 -3.12 4.03 -32.36
CA VAL A 61 -3.42 5.38 -31.88
C VAL A 61 -2.59 5.63 -30.64
N ARG A 62 -1.83 6.73 -30.64
CA ARG A 62 -0.98 7.14 -29.53
C ARG A 62 -1.44 8.51 -29.06
N ARG A 63 -1.20 8.76 -27.78
CA ARG A 63 -1.33 10.10 -27.21
C ARG A 63 -0.20 10.97 -27.73
N GLU A 64 -0.46 12.26 -27.87
CA GLU A 64 0.59 13.21 -28.25
C GLU A 64 1.64 13.31 -27.13
N PRO A 65 2.94 13.48 -27.45
CA PRO A 65 3.98 13.64 -26.43
C PRO A 65 3.69 14.75 -25.41
N CYS A 66 3.04 15.84 -25.85
CA CYS A 66 2.67 16.95 -24.96
C CYS A 66 1.58 16.58 -23.94
N ASP A 67 0.72 15.60 -24.24
CA ASP A 67 -0.29 15.10 -23.30
C ASP A 67 0.34 14.24 -22.21
N VAL A 68 1.38 13.47 -22.54
CA VAL A 68 2.18 12.70 -21.58
C VAL A 68 2.87 13.66 -20.61
N GLU A 69 3.54 14.69 -21.12
CA GLU A 69 4.22 15.68 -20.29
C GLU A 69 3.26 16.47 -19.39
N ARG A 70 2.08 16.81 -19.93
CA ARG A 70 1.02 17.49 -19.16
C ARG A 70 0.51 16.61 -18.02
N GLU A 71 0.29 15.33 -18.27
CA GLU A 71 -0.18 14.39 -17.24
C GLU A 71 0.86 14.23 -16.12
N CYS A 72 2.13 14.01 -16.46
CA CYS A 72 3.21 13.92 -15.46
C CYS A 72 3.28 15.19 -14.60
N GLY A 73 3.19 16.37 -15.22
CA GLY A 73 3.15 17.65 -14.52
C GLY A 73 1.92 17.80 -13.62
N LEU A 74 0.76 17.32 -14.06
CA LEU A 74 -0.48 17.34 -13.28
C LEU A 74 -0.39 16.40 -12.08
N LEU A 75 0.07 15.16 -12.26
CA LEU A 75 0.25 14.20 -11.16
C LEU A 75 1.19 14.78 -10.09
N ALA A 76 2.31 15.36 -10.51
CA ALA A 76 3.26 16.01 -9.58
C ALA A 76 2.69 17.27 -8.91
N ALA A 77 1.78 18.00 -9.57
CA ALA A 77 1.09 19.14 -8.95
C ALA A 77 0.03 18.67 -7.96
N VAL A 78 -0.79 17.69 -8.33
CA VAL A 78 -1.85 17.11 -7.50
C VAL A 78 -1.25 16.49 -6.24
N ALA A 79 -0.18 15.71 -6.36
CA ALA A 79 0.51 15.08 -5.23
C ALA A 79 0.98 16.08 -4.16
N ARG A 80 1.16 17.37 -4.51
CA ARG A 80 1.55 18.43 -3.56
C ARG A 80 0.36 19.11 -2.88
N VAL A 81 -0.85 18.92 -3.39
CA VAL A 81 -2.06 19.65 -2.97
C VAL A 81 -3.05 18.72 -2.27
N VAL A 82 -3.11 17.46 -2.66
CA VAL A 82 -4.07 16.50 -2.12
C VAL A 82 -3.41 15.59 -1.08
N ALA A 83 -4.12 15.34 0.01
CA ALA A 83 -3.74 14.38 1.05
C ALA A 83 -4.10 12.93 0.67
N VAL A 84 -4.17 12.63 -0.62
CA VAL A 84 -4.43 11.27 -1.13
C VAL A 84 -3.19 10.85 -1.91
N ALA A 85 -2.72 9.63 -1.66
CA ALA A 85 -1.58 9.09 -2.40
C ALA A 85 -1.86 9.11 -3.90
N VAL A 86 -0.98 9.77 -4.65
CA VAL A 86 -0.99 9.79 -6.12
C VAL A 86 0.06 8.78 -6.60
N PRO A 87 -0.21 7.98 -7.64
CA PRO A 87 0.79 7.07 -8.19
C PRO A 87 2.08 7.79 -8.56
N GLU A 88 3.21 7.21 -8.19
CA GLU A 88 4.53 7.76 -8.51
C GLU A 88 4.80 7.55 -10.00
N VAL A 89 5.13 8.61 -10.74
CA VAL A 89 5.61 8.45 -12.12
C VAL A 89 7.06 7.98 -12.08
N VAL A 90 7.30 6.74 -12.49
CA VAL A 90 8.63 6.11 -12.47
C VAL A 90 9.35 6.15 -13.81
N ASP A 91 8.60 6.25 -14.91
CA ASP A 91 9.15 6.46 -16.24
C ASP A 91 8.12 7.12 -17.17
N ARG A 92 8.61 7.71 -18.27
CA ARG A 92 7.78 8.28 -19.33
C ARG A 92 8.42 8.03 -20.69
N VAL A 93 7.60 7.62 -21.65
CA VAL A 93 8.01 7.44 -23.04
C VAL A 93 7.09 8.28 -23.93
N PRO A 94 7.34 9.61 -24.05
CA PRO A 94 6.43 10.52 -24.73
C PRO A 94 6.16 10.13 -26.20
N ASP A 95 7.18 9.65 -26.92
CA ASP A 95 7.06 9.23 -28.32
C ASP A 95 6.17 7.99 -28.53
N GLU A 96 5.95 7.22 -27.47
CA GLU A 96 5.04 6.07 -27.46
C GLU A 96 3.71 6.39 -26.73
N GLY A 97 3.55 7.62 -26.22
CA GLY A 97 2.36 8.05 -25.50
C GLY A 97 2.21 7.42 -24.11
N LEU A 98 3.31 7.03 -23.46
CA LEU A 98 3.29 6.23 -22.23
C LEU A 98 3.71 7.02 -20.99
N VAL A 99 2.98 6.80 -19.90
CA VAL A 99 3.40 7.10 -18.53
C VAL A 99 3.46 5.77 -17.78
N VAL A 100 4.57 5.50 -17.11
CA VAL A 100 4.74 4.33 -16.25
C VAL A 100 4.67 4.81 -14.82
N VAL A 101 3.75 4.24 -14.06
CA VAL A 101 3.50 4.62 -12.66
C VAL A 101 3.73 3.46 -11.73
N ARG A 102 4.05 3.74 -10.46
CA ARG A 102 4.10 2.74 -9.40
C ARG A 102 3.00 3.04 -8.39
N ASP A 103 2.16 2.05 -8.15
CA ASP A 103 1.24 2.07 -7.02
C ASP A 103 2.01 1.83 -5.73
N ALA A 104 1.54 2.45 -4.64
CA ALA A 104 2.12 2.23 -3.31
C ALA A 104 1.93 0.79 -2.81
N LEU A 105 0.88 0.12 -3.28
CA LEU A 105 0.57 -1.28 -2.99
C LEU A 105 0.50 -2.06 -4.29
N ASP A 106 1.06 -3.26 -4.32
CA ASP A 106 0.81 -4.19 -5.41
C ASP A 106 -0.64 -4.72 -5.39
N SER A 107 -1.09 -5.42 -6.42
CA SER A 107 -2.49 -5.85 -6.49
C SER A 107 -2.89 -6.91 -5.47
N ARG A 108 -1.93 -7.70 -4.98
CA ARG A 108 -2.20 -8.64 -3.89
C ARG A 108 -2.46 -7.83 -2.62
N GLN A 109 -1.60 -6.87 -2.31
CA GLN A 109 -1.74 -6.00 -1.15
C GLN A 109 -3.02 -5.15 -1.24
N GLN A 110 -3.39 -4.66 -2.42
CA GLN A 110 -4.67 -3.97 -2.63
C GLN A 110 -5.87 -4.89 -2.34
N ALA A 111 -5.83 -6.15 -2.81
CA ALA A 111 -6.89 -7.12 -2.54
C ALA A 111 -6.96 -7.50 -1.05
N GLU A 112 -5.81 -7.66 -0.40
CA GLU A 112 -5.70 -7.93 1.04
C GLU A 112 -6.23 -6.76 1.88
N ALA A 113 -5.89 -5.51 1.52
CA ALA A 113 -6.42 -4.31 2.16
C ALA A 113 -7.94 -4.20 2.00
N ALA A 114 -8.46 -4.44 0.79
CA ALA A 114 -9.89 -4.45 0.53
C ALA A 114 -10.61 -5.56 1.34
N ALA A 115 -10.02 -6.76 1.41
CA ALA A 115 -10.54 -7.86 2.20
C ALA A 115 -10.55 -7.53 3.71
N PHE A 116 -9.51 -6.86 4.22
CA PHE A 116 -9.46 -6.40 5.59
C PHE A 116 -10.57 -5.38 5.89
N LEU A 117 -10.72 -4.36 5.03
CA LEU A 117 -11.75 -3.32 5.18
C LEU A 117 -13.18 -3.86 5.10
N ALA A 118 -13.39 -5.00 4.43
CA ALA A 118 -14.71 -5.63 4.34
C ALA A 118 -15.10 -6.43 5.60
N ARG A 119 -14.16 -6.68 6.52
CA ARG A 119 -14.42 -7.43 7.76
C ARG A 119 -15.04 -6.52 8.82
N PRO A 120 -15.95 -7.05 9.65
CA PRO A 120 -16.41 -6.32 10.83
C PRO A 120 -15.23 -6.08 11.77
N ALA A 121 -15.23 -4.91 12.41
CA ALA A 121 -14.31 -4.66 13.52
C ALA A 121 -14.59 -5.67 14.65
N PRO A 122 -13.57 -6.11 15.40
CA PRO A 122 -13.76 -6.98 16.55
C PRO A 122 -14.61 -6.27 17.63
N GLU A 123 -15.34 -7.07 18.42
CA GLU A 123 -16.15 -6.55 19.52
C GLU A 123 -15.28 -5.75 20.51
N PRO A 124 -15.71 -4.53 20.90
CA PRO A 124 -14.97 -3.70 21.85
C PRO A 124 -14.93 -4.37 23.24
N THR A 125 -13.99 -3.93 24.08
CA THR A 125 -13.91 -4.35 25.48
C THR A 125 -14.25 -3.20 26.42
N ASP A 126 -14.90 -3.52 27.53
CA ASP A 126 -15.11 -2.60 28.66
C ASP A 126 -13.97 -2.68 29.69
N ASP A 127 -13.04 -3.64 29.55
CA ASP A 127 -11.90 -3.85 30.44
C ASP A 127 -10.75 -2.89 30.09
N LEU A 128 -11.01 -1.60 30.23
CA LEU A 128 -10.06 -0.53 29.90
C LEU A 128 -8.96 -0.42 30.97
N CYS A 129 -7.75 -0.05 30.55
CA CYS A 129 -6.63 0.23 31.45
C CYS A 129 -5.81 1.42 30.97
N PHE A 130 -4.95 1.96 31.83
CA PHE A 130 -3.99 2.98 31.42
C PHE A 130 -2.96 2.37 30.47
N THR A 131 -2.95 2.86 29.23
CA THR A 131 -2.08 2.40 28.15
C THR A 131 -1.18 3.54 27.69
N HIS A 132 -0.06 3.20 27.05
CA HIS A 132 0.72 4.18 26.33
C HIS A 132 -0.06 4.72 25.12
N ASN A 133 -0.87 3.86 24.47
CA ASN A 133 -1.73 4.15 23.32
C ASN A 133 -0.98 4.56 22.03
N ASP A 134 0.34 4.75 22.14
CA ASP A 134 1.27 4.90 21.03
C ASP A 134 2.58 4.16 21.32
N LEU A 135 2.56 2.89 21.74
CA LEU A 135 3.80 2.16 22.10
C LEU A 135 4.61 1.69 20.88
N GLY A 136 4.96 2.62 19.99
CA GLY A 136 5.82 2.38 18.83
C GLY A 136 7.30 2.18 19.20
N VAL A 137 8.06 1.49 18.36
CA VAL A 137 9.51 1.26 18.59
C VAL A 137 10.34 2.54 18.67
N GLU A 138 9.87 3.60 18.02
CA GLU A 138 10.42 4.95 18.08
C GLU A 138 10.43 5.56 19.49
N HIS A 139 9.57 5.06 20.38
CA HIS A 139 9.37 5.57 21.74
C HIS A 139 10.06 4.73 22.83
N VAL A 140 10.80 3.69 22.41
CA VAL A 140 11.52 2.78 23.32
C VAL A 140 13.02 3.05 23.25
N LEU A 141 13.61 3.50 24.36
CA LEU A 141 15.04 3.78 24.45
C LEU A 141 15.81 2.51 24.78
N VAL A 142 16.79 2.17 23.94
CA VAL A 142 17.63 0.98 24.11
C VAL A 142 19.09 1.41 24.27
N ASP A 143 19.75 0.93 25.32
CA ASP A 143 21.19 1.12 25.48
C ASP A 143 21.94 0.32 24.38
N PRO A 144 22.75 0.96 23.52
CA PRO A 144 23.40 0.28 22.42
C PRO A 144 24.40 -0.80 22.86
N ALA A 145 25.01 -0.66 24.05
CA ALA A 145 26.01 -1.61 24.54
C ALA A 145 25.36 -2.88 25.13
N SER A 146 24.41 -2.72 26.05
CA SER A 146 23.76 -3.85 26.74
C SER A 146 22.51 -4.38 26.01
N ARG A 147 22.00 -3.64 25.01
CA ARG A 147 20.75 -3.93 24.31
C ARG A 147 19.52 -3.99 25.22
N ARG A 148 19.60 -3.38 26.41
CA ARG A 148 18.49 -3.31 27.37
C ARG A 148 17.63 -2.10 27.12
N VAL A 149 16.32 -2.25 27.30
CA VAL A 149 15.39 -1.12 27.40
C VAL A 149 15.75 -0.31 28.63
N THR A 150 15.88 1.01 28.45
CA THR A 150 16.26 1.97 29.49
C THR A 150 15.18 3.00 29.77
N GLY A 151 14.20 3.15 28.87
CA GLY A 151 13.08 4.07 29.06
C GLY A 151 12.01 3.91 27.98
N VAL A 152 10.83 4.43 28.30
CA VAL A 152 9.69 4.61 27.40
C VAL A 152 9.29 6.08 27.47
N ILE A 153 9.17 6.74 26.33
CA ILE A 153 8.92 8.18 26.20
C ILE A 153 7.65 8.45 25.38
N ASP A 154 7.27 9.71 25.24
CA ASP A 154 6.14 10.16 24.43
C ASP A 154 4.75 9.70 24.89
N TRP A 155 4.47 9.95 26.17
CA TRP A 155 3.20 9.62 26.81
C TRP A 155 2.05 10.59 26.46
N SER A 156 2.16 11.40 25.40
CA SER A 156 1.15 12.42 25.08
C SER A 156 -0.20 11.83 24.68
N ASP A 157 -0.18 10.63 24.07
CA ASP A 157 -1.39 9.92 23.64
C ASP A 157 -1.91 8.93 24.69
N ALA A 158 -1.22 8.81 25.83
CA ALA A 158 -1.56 7.87 26.88
C ALA A 158 -2.99 8.07 27.39
N ALA A 159 -3.74 6.98 27.48
CA ALA A 159 -5.16 7.02 27.76
C ALA A 159 -5.62 5.77 28.53
N VAL A 160 -6.74 5.91 29.24
CA VAL A 160 -7.50 4.75 29.71
C VAL A 160 -8.32 4.21 28.54
N THR A 161 -7.82 3.16 27.91
CA THR A 161 -8.39 2.58 26.69
C THR A 161 -8.15 1.06 26.65
N ASP A 162 -8.46 0.43 25.53
CA ASP A 162 -8.25 -0.98 25.29
C ASP A 162 -6.75 -1.37 25.38
N PRO A 163 -6.33 -2.24 26.31
CA PRO A 163 -4.94 -2.69 26.43
C PRO A 163 -4.36 -3.34 25.18
N SER A 164 -5.20 -3.82 24.25
CA SER A 164 -4.72 -4.45 23.01
C SER A 164 -3.94 -3.50 22.11
N VAL A 165 -4.11 -2.17 22.23
CA VAL A 165 -3.42 -1.19 21.39
C VAL A 165 -1.90 -1.24 21.54
N ASP A 166 -1.38 -1.39 22.76
CA ASP A 166 0.07 -1.39 23.01
C ASP A 166 0.74 -2.67 22.46
N LEU A 167 0.09 -3.83 22.62
CA LEU A 167 0.56 -5.09 22.02
C LEU A 167 0.48 -5.06 20.48
N ALA A 168 -0.52 -4.38 19.93
CA ALA A 168 -0.66 -4.20 18.49
C ALA A 168 0.48 -3.40 17.87
N ARG A 169 1.02 -2.38 18.57
CA ARG A 169 2.18 -1.63 18.08
C ARG A 169 3.45 -2.48 18.02
N LEU A 170 3.64 -3.40 18.96
CA LEU A 170 4.75 -4.37 18.90
C LEU A 170 4.62 -5.31 17.70
N LEU A 171 3.42 -5.80 17.41
CA LEU A 171 3.16 -6.61 16.21
C LEU A 171 3.40 -5.79 14.92
N ARG A 172 2.87 -4.56 14.86
CA ARG A 172 3.03 -3.62 13.74
C ARG A 172 4.49 -3.36 13.42
N ASP A 173 5.35 -3.23 14.43
CA ASP A 173 6.72 -2.72 14.27
C ASP A 173 7.80 -3.79 14.22
N LEU A 174 7.57 -4.91 14.91
CA LEU A 174 8.58 -5.96 15.12
C LEU A 174 8.11 -7.34 14.68
N GLY A 175 6.84 -7.49 14.30
CA GLY A 175 6.28 -8.74 13.80
C GLY A 175 5.89 -9.76 14.88
N PRO A 176 5.45 -10.96 14.46
CA PRO A 176 4.82 -11.95 15.34
C PRO A 176 5.77 -12.50 16.42
N ASP A 177 7.06 -12.67 16.14
CA ASP A 177 8.03 -13.17 17.12
C ASP A 177 8.15 -12.23 18.34
N ALA A 178 8.09 -10.92 18.10
CA ALA A 178 8.13 -9.91 19.14
C ALA A 178 6.82 -9.87 19.94
N LEU A 179 5.67 -9.99 19.28
CA LEU A 179 4.38 -10.12 19.95
C LEU A 179 4.36 -11.37 20.84
N ASP A 180 4.79 -12.52 20.33
CA ASP A 180 4.85 -13.76 21.09
C ASP A 180 5.76 -13.64 22.32
N HIS A 181 6.89 -12.94 22.18
CA HIS A 181 7.75 -12.63 23.31
C HIS A 181 7.06 -11.74 24.33
N ALA A 182 6.43 -10.65 23.90
CA ALA A 182 5.70 -9.73 24.77
C ALA A 182 4.57 -10.44 25.52
N VAL A 183 3.78 -11.26 24.84
CA VAL A 183 2.69 -12.06 25.40
C VAL A 183 3.19 -13.05 26.47
N ARG A 184 4.32 -13.71 26.23
CA ARG A 184 4.94 -14.59 27.24
C ARG A 184 5.36 -13.82 28.48
N VAL A 185 6.04 -12.68 28.31
CA VAL A 185 6.50 -11.84 29.42
C VAL A 185 5.32 -11.23 30.19
N TYR A 186 4.27 -10.82 29.49
CA TYR A 186 3.04 -10.28 30.08
C TYR A 186 2.39 -11.30 31.03
N ARG A 187 2.27 -12.57 30.59
CA ARG A 187 1.79 -13.67 31.44
C ARG A 187 2.68 -13.93 32.65
N GLN A 188 4.00 -13.91 32.46
CA GLN A 188 4.95 -14.13 33.56
C GLN A 188 4.82 -13.08 34.68
N HIS A 189 4.33 -11.89 34.35
CA HIS A 189 4.10 -10.80 35.30
C HIS A 189 2.62 -10.69 35.74
N GLY A 190 1.81 -11.72 35.50
CA GLY A 190 0.44 -11.84 36.02
C GLY A 190 -0.65 -11.24 35.13
N GLY A 191 -0.32 -10.73 33.95
CA GLY A 191 -1.32 -10.27 32.98
C GLY A 191 -1.98 -11.43 32.22
N ASP A 192 -3.26 -11.30 31.90
CA ASP A 192 -3.96 -12.23 31.00
C ASP A 192 -4.07 -11.64 29.59
N PRO A 193 -3.30 -12.14 28.60
CA PRO A 193 -3.37 -11.66 27.23
C PRO A 193 -4.53 -12.29 26.44
N ALA A 194 -5.13 -13.40 26.90
CA ALA A 194 -6.18 -14.10 26.16
C ALA A 194 -7.35 -13.18 25.71
N PRO A 195 -7.89 -12.28 26.55
CA PRO A 195 -8.94 -11.35 26.13
C PRO A 195 -8.46 -10.23 25.20
N LEU A 196 -7.14 -10.02 25.09
CA LEU A 196 -6.53 -8.95 24.29
C LEU A 196 -6.32 -9.39 22.84
N LEU A 197 -5.82 -10.61 22.65
CA LEU A 197 -5.36 -11.15 21.38
C LEU A 197 -6.35 -11.01 20.20
N PRO A 198 -7.68 -11.15 20.38
CA PRO A 198 -8.62 -10.98 19.27
C PRO A 198 -8.57 -9.60 18.60
N ARG A 199 -8.20 -8.55 19.34
CA ARG A 199 -8.15 -7.16 18.85
C ARG A 199 -6.75 -6.71 18.42
N VAL A 200 -5.71 -7.38 18.92
CA VAL A 200 -4.30 -7.05 18.61
C VAL A 200 -4.04 -7.05 17.11
N GLY A 201 -4.48 -8.09 16.40
CA GLY A 201 -4.30 -8.18 14.94
C GLY A 201 -5.01 -7.07 14.17
N PHE A 202 -6.24 -6.75 14.56
CA PHE A 202 -7.01 -5.66 13.93
C PHE A 202 -6.31 -4.31 14.10
N TYR A 203 -5.93 -3.94 15.33
CA TYR A 203 -5.22 -2.68 15.58
C TYR A 203 -3.85 -2.63 14.93
N ALA A 204 -3.14 -3.76 14.81
CA ALA A 204 -1.84 -3.80 14.16
C ALA A 204 -1.96 -3.51 12.65
N VAL A 205 -2.97 -4.06 11.99
CA VAL A 205 -3.23 -3.76 10.57
C VAL A 205 -3.66 -2.31 10.39
N CYS A 206 -4.57 -1.78 11.23
CA CYS A 206 -4.95 -0.37 11.20
C CYS A 206 -3.72 0.54 11.34
N GLY A 207 -2.89 0.32 12.36
CA GLY A 207 -1.68 1.11 12.58
C GLY A 207 -0.65 0.95 11.45
N LEU A 208 -0.53 -0.23 10.83
CA LEU A 208 0.37 -0.44 9.69
C LEU A 208 -0.08 0.37 8.47
N VAL A 209 -1.39 0.40 8.20
CA VAL A 209 -1.99 1.18 7.10
C VAL A 209 -1.89 2.68 7.39
N GLU A 210 -2.06 3.11 8.65
CA GLU A 210 -1.84 4.48 9.08
C GLU A 210 -0.38 4.92 8.87
N ASP A 211 0.60 4.12 9.32
CA ASP A 211 2.04 4.37 9.09
C ASP A 211 2.35 4.45 7.60
N LEU A 212 1.80 3.54 6.79
CA LEU A 212 1.99 3.53 5.34
C LEU A 212 1.41 4.81 4.72
N THR A 213 0.18 5.16 5.09
CA THR A 213 -0.50 6.35 4.57
C THR A 213 0.26 7.60 4.95
N PHE A 214 0.66 7.75 6.21
CA PHE A 214 1.49 8.85 6.67
C PHE A 214 2.82 8.93 5.90
N GLY A 215 3.49 7.79 5.70
CA GLY A 215 4.72 7.70 4.93
C GLY A 215 4.57 8.20 3.49
N LEU A 216 3.44 7.86 2.85
CA LEU A 216 3.12 8.28 1.49
C LEU A 216 2.77 9.78 1.42
N LEU A 217 1.94 10.27 2.34
CA LEU A 217 1.47 11.65 2.34
C LEU A 217 2.56 12.66 2.70
N GLU A 218 3.42 12.30 3.65
CA GLU A 218 4.47 13.19 4.16
C GLU A 218 5.84 12.95 3.51
N ALA A 219 5.88 12.13 2.45
CA ALA A 219 7.11 11.73 1.74
C ALA A 219 8.20 11.20 2.70
N ARG A 220 7.82 10.31 3.63
CA ARG A 220 8.71 9.69 4.61
C ARG A 220 8.97 8.22 4.23
N PRO A 221 9.99 7.91 3.40
CA PRO A 221 10.19 6.56 2.86
C PRO A 221 10.44 5.51 3.95
N ALA A 222 11.01 5.88 5.10
CA ALA A 222 11.24 4.95 6.20
C ALA A 222 9.94 4.29 6.75
N TYR A 223 8.82 5.03 6.76
CA TYR A 223 7.52 4.49 7.17
C TYR A 223 6.95 3.57 6.10
N VAL A 224 7.04 3.96 4.82
CA VAL A 224 6.61 3.13 3.69
C VAL A 224 7.38 1.81 3.68
N ASP A 225 8.71 1.87 3.73
CA ASP A 225 9.55 0.68 3.69
C ASP A 225 9.29 -0.25 4.89
N LYS A 226 9.07 0.32 6.08
CA LYS A 226 8.73 -0.45 7.29
C LYS A 226 7.39 -1.16 7.11
N SER A 227 6.33 -0.44 6.72
CA SER A 227 5.00 -1.01 6.55
C SER A 227 4.98 -2.09 5.46
N LEU A 228 5.65 -1.86 4.33
CA LEU A 228 5.72 -2.85 3.25
C LEU A 228 6.52 -4.09 3.66
N ARG A 229 7.63 -3.94 4.40
CA ARG A 229 8.40 -5.10 4.91
C ARG A 229 7.60 -5.97 5.87
N LEU A 230 6.74 -5.37 6.70
CA LEU A 230 5.96 -6.10 7.71
C LEU A 230 4.56 -6.50 7.21
N TRP A 231 4.19 -6.10 6.00
CA TRP A 231 2.88 -6.38 5.42
C TRP A 231 2.49 -7.86 5.53
N ASP A 232 3.34 -8.77 5.05
CA ASP A 232 3.04 -10.21 5.05
C ASP A 232 2.97 -10.79 6.46
N ALA A 233 3.79 -10.28 7.39
CA ALA A 233 3.85 -10.76 8.76
C ALA A 233 2.68 -10.27 9.62
N VAL A 234 2.02 -9.18 9.21
CA VAL A 234 0.92 -8.55 9.97
C VAL A 234 -0.43 -8.78 9.31
N VAL A 235 -0.56 -8.48 8.01
CA VAL A 235 -1.83 -8.54 7.27
C VAL A 235 -2.22 -9.98 6.95
N GLY A 236 -1.27 -10.78 6.46
CA GLY A 236 -1.52 -12.17 6.06
C GLY A 236 -2.15 -13.04 7.15
N PRO A 237 -1.55 -13.13 8.36
CA PRO A 237 -2.10 -13.90 9.47
C PRO A 237 -3.48 -13.42 9.92
N VAL A 238 -3.73 -12.11 9.94
CA VAL A 238 -5.03 -11.54 10.32
C VAL A 238 -6.11 -11.93 9.32
N LEU A 239 -5.80 -11.93 8.03
CA LEU A 239 -6.71 -12.38 6.99
C LEU A 239 -6.95 -13.89 7.04
N ALA A 240 -5.94 -14.69 7.36
CA ALA A 240 -6.05 -16.15 7.45
C ALA A 240 -6.78 -16.66 8.71
N GLY A 241 -6.72 -15.91 9.81
CA GLY A 241 -7.30 -16.29 11.11
C GLY A 241 -8.77 -15.88 11.31
N GLY A 242 -9.56 -15.82 10.24
CA GLY A 242 -11.01 -15.54 10.29
C GLY A 242 -11.84 -16.77 10.66
#